data_AF-A0AAD4Q786-F1
#
_entry.id   AF-A0AAD4Q786-F1
#
_cell.length_a   1.000
_cell.length_b   1.000
_cell.length_c   1.000
_cell.angle_alpha   90.00
_cell.angle_beta   90.00
_cell.angle_gamma   90.00
#
_symmetry.space_group_name_H-M   'P 1'
#
loop_
_entity.id
_entity.type
_entity.pdbx_description
1 polymer ?
#
loop_
_entity_poly.entity_id
_entity_poly.type
_entity_poly.pdbx_seq_one_letter_code
_entity_poly.pdbx_strand_id
1 'polypeptide(L)'
;MPTEVPDTVHNNIVLLTRDLLYVVELVDATASGDFGRIEDVLPTIACMFRGAGSNNYSTEILHLLFNLKEVWTPEFAYVIYGDLPYTPVHH
;
A
#
# COMPACT_ATOMS: atom_id res chain seq x y z
N MET A 1 -40.48 5.16 8.16
CA MET A 1 -39.33 4.92 9.05
C MET A 1 -38.48 6.17 9.02
N PRO A 2 -38.05 6.74 10.16
CA PRO A 2 -37.10 7.84 10.13
C PRO A 2 -35.79 7.30 9.56
N THR A 3 -35.31 7.90 8.48
CA THR A 3 -33.98 7.62 7.95
C THR A 3 -32.99 8.32 8.87
N GLU A 4 -32.24 7.56 9.67
CA GLU A 4 -31.14 8.12 10.47
C GLU A 4 -30.19 8.87 9.53
N VAL A 5 -29.94 10.14 9.86
CA VAL A 5 -28.95 10.94 9.13
C VAL A 5 -27.58 10.34 9.46
N PRO A 6 -26.76 9.92 8.48
CA PRO A 6 -25.47 9.31 8.74
C PRO A 6 -24.56 10.25 9.52
N ASP A 7 -24.02 9.80 10.65
CA ASP A 7 -22.99 10.55 11.40
C ASP A 7 -21.70 10.60 10.56
N THR A 8 -21.56 11.71 9.84
CA THR A 8 -20.44 11.93 8.92
C THR A 8 -19.13 12.08 9.68
N VAL A 9 -19.15 12.60 10.91
CA VAL A 9 -17.93 12.76 11.73
C VAL A 9 -17.43 11.40 12.17
N HIS A 10 -18.31 10.54 12.69
CA HIS A 10 -17.97 9.17 13.05
C HIS A 10 -17.40 8.39 11.85
N ASN A 11 -18.08 8.44 10.70
CA ASN A 11 -17.63 7.75 9.49
C ASN A 11 -16.25 8.24 9.01
N ASN A 12 -16.01 9.55 9.03
CA ASN A 12 -14.72 10.11 8.64
C ASN A 12 -13.60 9.71 9.61
N ILE A 13 -13.87 9.63 10.92
CA ILE A 13 -12.89 9.17 11.90
C ILE A 13 -12.54 7.70 11.69
N VAL A 14 -13.53 6.85 11.37
CA VAL A 14 -13.29 5.43 11.05
C VAL A 14 -12.40 5.30 9.82
N LEU A 15 -12.69 6.05 8.75
CA LEU A 15 -11.88 6.05 7.52
C LEU A 15 -10.46 6.56 7.80
N LEU A 16 -10.32 7.68 8.53
CA LEU A 16 -9.02 8.23 8.92
C LEU A 16 -8.21 7.22 9.73
N THR A 17 -8.83 6.56 10.71
CA THR A 17 -8.14 5.59 11.58
C THR A 17 -7.65 4.40 10.77
N ARG A 18 -8.47 3.87 9.86
CA ARG A 18 -8.07 2.82 8.93
C ARG A 18 -6.87 3.26 8.08
N ASP A 19 -6.92 4.46 7.52
CA ASP A 19 -5.88 4.95 6.63
C ASP A 19 -4.56 5.18 7.38
N LEU A 20 -4.62 5.66 8.63
CA LEU A 20 -3.45 5.80 9.50
C LEU A 20 -2.83 4.46 9.87
N LEU A 21 -3.60 3.38 10.03
CA LEU A 21 -3.05 2.05 10.30
C LEU A 21 -2.18 1.56 9.14
N TYR A 22 -2.59 1.80 7.88
CA TYR A 22 -1.75 1.49 6.72
C TYR A 22 -0.48 2.33 6.66
N VAL A 23 -0.52 3.60 7.08
CA VAL A 23 0.68 4.45 7.18
C VAL A 23 1.62 3.94 8.27
N VAL A 24 1.10 3.55 9.42
CA VAL A 24 1.90 2.95 10.51
C VAL A 24 2.58 1.67 10.05
N GLU A 25 1.85 0.78 9.37
CA GLU A 25 2.41 -0.44 8.79
C GLU A 25 3.54 -0.14 7.79
N LEU A 26 3.34 0.84 6.90
CA LEU A 26 4.38 1.23 5.95
C LEU A 26 5.63 1.78 6.66
N VAL A 27 5.45 2.60 7.70
CA VAL A 27 6.58 3.14 8.48
C VAL A 27 7.34 2.02 9.19
N ASP A 28 6.64 1.07 9.82
CA ASP A 28 7.25 -0.06 10.52
C ASP A 28 7.97 -1.02 9.57
N ALA A 29 7.34 -1.37 8.45
CA ALA A 29 7.93 -2.20 7.40
C ALA A 29 9.18 -1.54 6.80
N THR A 30 9.13 -0.23 6.56
CA THR A 30 10.29 0.55 6.08
C THR A 30 11.42 0.58 7.11
N ALA A 31 11.09 0.77 8.39
CA ALA A 31 12.09 0.82 9.47
C ALA A 31 12.76 -0.53 9.71
N SER A 32 12.03 -1.64 9.53
CA SER A 32 12.55 -3.00 9.65
C SER A 32 13.24 -3.51 8.38
N GLY A 33 13.10 -2.81 7.25
CA GLY A 33 13.61 -3.25 5.97
C GLY A 33 12.88 -4.46 5.38
N ASP A 34 11.67 -4.76 5.87
CA ASP A 34 10.85 -5.87 5.37
C ASP A 34 10.12 -5.45 4.09
N PHE A 35 10.78 -5.69 2.96
CA PHE A 35 10.26 -5.29 1.66
C PHE A 35 9.00 -6.06 1.23
N GLY A 36 8.81 -7.29 1.74
CA GLY A 36 7.58 -8.04 1.50
C GLY A 36 6.37 -7.32 2.08
N ARG A 37 6.47 -6.86 3.34
CA ARG A 37 5.42 -6.06 3.99
C ARG A 37 5.19 -4.71 3.31
N ILE A 38 6.26 -4.06 2.82
CA ILE A 38 6.14 -2.83 2.03
C ILE A 38 5.33 -3.09 0.76
N GLU A 39 5.66 -4.15 0.03
CA GLU A 39 4.97 -4.51 -1.21
C GLU A 39 3.49 -4.84 -0.96
N ASP A 40 3.16 -5.52 0.13
CA ASP A 40 1.79 -5.88 0.51
C ASP A 40 0.92 -4.65 0.79
N VAL A 41 1.48 -3.61 1.43
CA VAL A 41 0.72 -2.43 1.88
C VAL A 41 0.56 -1.35 0.79
N LEU A 42 1.53 -1.25 -0.12
CA LEU A 42 1.57 -0.20 -1.16
C LEU A 42 0.34 -0.16 -2.09
N PRO A 43 -0.24 -1.28 -2.57
CA PRO A 43 -1.44 -1.27 -3.41
C PRO A 43 -2.63 -0.60 -2.72
N THR A 44 -2.83 -0.87 -1.43
CA THR A 44 -3.92 -0.25 -0.66
C THR A 44 -3.67 1.25 -0.52
N ILE A 45 -2.43 1.66 -0.24
CA ILE A 45 -2.05 3.08 -0.16
C ILE A 45 -2.25 3.80 -1.50
N ALA A 46 -1.92 3.17 -2.62
CA ALA A 46 -2.18 3.73 -3.95
C ALA A 46 -3.67 3.98 -4.19
N CYS A 47 -4.54 3.06 -3.75
CA CYS A 47 -5.99 3.22 -3.82
C CYS A 47 -6.49 4.36 -2.92
N MET A 48 -5.95 4.51 -1.71
CA MET A 48 -6.30 5.61 -0.80
C MET A 48 -5.98 6.97 -1.43
N PHE A 49 -4.76 7.14 -1.97
CA PHE A 49 -4.38 8.37 -2.64
C PHE A 49 -5.23 8.65 -3.88
N ARG A 50 -5.58 7.62 -4.66
CA ARG A 50 -6.47 7.76 -5.81
C ARG A 50 -7.86 8.26 -5.38
N GLY A 51 -8.44 7.64 -4.36
CA GLY A 51 -9.76 8.00 -3.82
C GLY A 51 -9.80 9.40 -3.21
N ALA A 52 -8.68 9.87 -2.64
CA ALA A 52 -8.54 11.20 -2.07
C ALA A 52 -8.18 12.30 -3.09
N GLY A 53 -8.07 11.97 -4.39
CA GLY A 53 -7.70 12.92 -5.45
C GLY A 53 -6.20 13.22 -5.55
N SER A 54 -5.38 12.54 -4.76
CA SER A 54 -3.91 12.63 -4.74
C SER A 54 -3.28 11.75 -5.83
N ASN A 55 -3.62 12.04 -7.08
CA ASN A 55 -3.34 11.17 -8.22
C ASN A 55 -1.84 10.98 -8.52
N ASN A 56 -1.02 12.00 -8.28
CA ASN A 56 0.42 11.93 -8.46
C ASN A 56 1.04 10.83 -7.59
N TYR A 57 0.71 10.80 -6.30
CA TYR A 57 1.23 9.78 -5.38
C TYR A 57 0.74 8.37 -5.72
N SER A 58 -0.54 8.24 -6.10
CA SER A 58 -1.07 6.97 -6.58
C SER A 58 -0.31 6.45 -7.81
N THR A 59 -0.06 7.32 -8.80
CA THR A 59 0.69 6.97 -10.01
C THR A 59 2.13 6.55 -9.71
N GLU A 60 2.85 7.28 -8.86
CA GLU A 60 4.22 6.92 -8.49
C GLU A 60 4.29 5.56 -7.77
N ILE A 61 3.34 5.27 -6.88
CA ILE A 61 3.28 3.96 -6.20
C ILE A 61 3.00 2.84 -7.21
N LEU A 62 2.09 3.06 -8.16
CA LEU A 62 1.80 2.07 -9.20
C LEU A 62 3.00 1.84 -10.12
N HIS A 63 3.74 2.91 -10.48
CA HIS A 63 4.97 2.78 -11.24
C HIS A 63 6.02 2.00 -10.47
N LEU A 64 6.18 2.25 -9.16
CA LEU A 64 7.06 1.46 -8.32
C LEU A 64 6.64 -0.02 -8.36
N LEU A 65 5.40 -0.35 -8.00
CA LEU A 65 4.89 -1.73 -7.99
C LEU A 65 5.04 -2.45 -9.33
N PHE A 66 4.78 -1.77 -10.45
CA PHE A 66 4.99 -2.34 -11.78
C PHE A 66 6.47 -2.67 -12.02
N ASN A 67 7.37 -1.77 -11.65
CA ASN A 67 8.80 -2.04 -11.78
C ASN A 67 9.24 -3.22 -10.90
N LEU A 68 8.76 -3.29 -9.65
CA LEU A 68 9.04 -4.39 -8.73
C LEU A 68 8.63 -5.75 -9.30
N LYS A 69 7.41 -5.84 -9.83
CA LYS A 69 6.79 -7.11 -10.23
C LYS A 69 7.14 -7.57 -11.63
N GLU A 70 7.25 -6.64 -12.57
CA GLU A 70 7.25 -6.96 -14.01
C GLU A 70 8.56 -6.56 -14.72
N VAL A 71 9.35 -5.64 -14.15
CA VAL A 71 10.53 -5.08 -14.84
C VAL A 71 11.84 -5.57 -14.22
N TRP A 72 11.88 -5.72 -12.90
CA TRP A 72 13.13 -6.03 -12.20
C TRP A 72 13.62 -7.44 -12.50
N THR A 73 14.93 -7.55 -12.76
CA THR A 73 15.56 -8.83 -13.04
C THR A 73 15.69 -9.64 -11.74
N PRO A 74 15.81 -10.98 -11.82
CA PRO A 74 15.98 -11.83 -10.65
C PRO A 74 17.16 -11.41 -9.75
N GLU A 75 18.23 -10.88 -10.33
CA GLU A 75 19.39 -10.38 -9.59
C GLU A 75 19.04 -9.15 -8.76
N PHE A 76 18.20 -8.26 -9.29
CA PHE A 76 17.75 -7.08 -8.56
C PHE A 76 16.75 -7.47 -7.47
N ALA A 77 15.83 -8.39 -7.77
CA ALA A 77 14.95 -8.97 -6.77
C ALA A 77 15.74 -9.61 -5.61
N TYR A 78 16.81 -10.36 -5.92
CA TYR A 78 17.69 -10.94 -4.89
C TYR A 78 18.31 -9.90 -3.96
N VAL A 79 18.72 -8.73 -4.48
CA VAL A 79 19.27 -7.65 -3.63
C VAL A 79 18.23 -7.09 -2.66
N ILE A 80 16.95 -7.08 -3.06
CA ILE A 80 15.86 -6.47 -2.30
C ILE A 80 15.21 -7.46 -1.32
N TYR A 81 14.99 -8.70 -1.74
CA TYR A 81 14.35 -9.73 -0.94
C TYR A 81 15.34 -10.67 -0.22
N GLY A 82 16.63 -10.64 -0.59
CA GLY A 82 17.64 -11.56 -0.07
C GLY A 82 17.45 -13.01 -0.54
N ASP A 83 17.74 -13.97 0.34
CA ASP A 83 17.54 -15.41 0.08
C ASP A 83 16.06 -15.85 0.18
N LEU A 84 15.12 -14.93 0.42
CA LEU A 84 13.71 -15.25 0.45
C LEU A 84 13.28 -15.72 -0.95
N PRO A 85 12.54 -16.85 -1.07
CA PRO A 85 12.06 -17.29 -2.36
C PRO A 85 11.11 -16.23 -2.91
N TYR A 86 11.54 -15.54 -3.97
CA TYR A 86 10.64 -14.72 -4.78
C TYR A 86 9.59 -15.67 -5.38
N THR A 87 8.43 -15.77 -4.74
CA THR A 87 7.25 -16.40 -5.32
C THR A 87 6.40 -15.27 -5.88
N PRO A 88 6.41 -15.03 -7.21
CA PRO A 88 5.45 -14.11 -7.78
C PRO A 88 4.07 -14.70 -7.53
N VAL A 89 3.32 -14.09 -6.61
CA VAL A 89 1.90 -14.37 -6.44
C VAL A 89 1.19 -13.79 -7.65
N HIS A 90 1.24 -14.52 -8.77
CA HIS A 90 0.34 -14.32 -9.88
C HIS A 90 -1.07 -14.66 -9.40
N HIS A 91 -1.83 -13.64 -9.01
CA HIS A 91 -3.28 -13.70 -8.87
C HIS A 91 -3.95 -13.41 -10.20
#